data_AF-A0A4Y2JJC0-F1
#
_entry.id   AF-A0A4Y2JJC0-F1
#
_cell.length_a   1.000
_cell.length_b   1.000
_cell.length_c   1.000
_cell.angle_alpha   90.00
_cell.angle_beta   90.00
_cell.angle_gamma   90.00
#
_symmetry.space_group_name_H-M   'P 1'
#
loop_
_entity.id
_entity.type
_entity.pdbx_description
1 polymer ?
#
loop_
_entity_poly.entity_id
_entity_poly.type
_entity_poly.pdbx_seq_one_letter_code
_entity_poly.pdbx_strand_id
1 'polypeptide(L)'
;MSEGVVRQWVRFFKDGRANIHDESRSGRPSVESADLIKEIDEKIRLLRNFTITQLSEHLPNISRTVLYETLTGKLGYRKFCARWVPKMLTEIHKTSRMGAALKFLSR
;
A
#
# COMPACT_ATOMS: atom_id res chain seq x y z
N MET A 1 -20.99 27.27 -26.53
CA MET A 1 -20.01 26.42 -27.27
C MET A 1 -19.50 27.21 -28.45
N SER A 2 -18.19 27.16 -28.73
CA SER A 2 -17.66 27.78 -29.94
C SER A 2 -18.05 26.98 -31.18
N GLU A 3 -18.06 27.62 -32.34
CA GLU A 3 -18.34 26.97 -33.63
C GLU A 3 -17.41 25.77 -33.89
N GLY A 4 -16.13 25.89 -33.48
CA GLY A 4 -15.16 24.81 -33.60
C GLY A 4 -15.53 23.56 -32.80
N VAL A 5 -16.04 23.73 -31.57
CA VAL A 5 -16.49 22.61 -30.72
C VAL A 5 -17.71 21.92 -31.34
N VAL A 6 -18.65 22.69 -31.91
CA VAL A 6 -19.83 22.12 -32.58
C VAL A 6 -19.41 21.29 -33.80
N ARG A 7 -18.50 21.80 -34.63
CA ARG A 7 -17.99 21.07 -35.80
C ARG A 7 -17.24 19.78 -35.41
N GLN A 8 -16.52 19.79 -34.30
CA GLN A 8 -15.82 18.61 -33.77
C GLN A 8 -16.81 17.52 -33.32
N TRP A 9 -17.85 17.88 -32.57
CA TRP A 9 -18.89 16.93 -32.15
C TRP A 9 -19.66 16.34 -33.34
N VAL A 10 -19.96 17.15 -34.36
CA VAL A 10 -20.60 16.66 -35.61
C VAL A 10 -19.73 15.59 -36.29
N ARG A 11 -18.40 15.74 -36.29
CA ARG A 11 -17.50 14.70 -36.82
C ARG A 11 -17.54 13.43 -35.96
N PHE A 12 -17.44 13.56 -34.64
CA PHE A 12 -17.50 12.41 -33.75
C PHE A 12 -18.79 11.58 -33.90
N PHE A 13 -19.94 12.23 -34.05
CA PHE A 13 -21.20 11.52 -34.30
C PHE A 13 -21.24 10.83 -35.67
N LYS A 14 -20.68 11.47 -36.71
CA LYS A 14 -20.53 10.85 -38.04
C LYS A 14 -19.59 9.65 -38.02
N ASP A 15 -18.56 9.69 -37.18
CA ASP A 15 -17.59 8.61 -36.98
C ASP A 15 -18.12 7.52 -36.03
N GLY A 16 -19.40 7.59 -35.61
CA GLY A 16 -20.07 6.57 -34.83
C GLY A 16 -19.92 6.67 -33.31
N ARG A 17 -19.32 7.75 -32.78
CA ARG A 17 -19.28 7.99 -31.32
C ARG A 17 -20.69 8.30 -30.81
N ALA A 18 -21.29 7.37 -30.08
CA ALA A 18 -22.57 7.58 -29.39
C ALA A 18 -22.41 8.13 -27.95
N ASN A 19 -21.22 8.01 -27.38
CA ASN A 19 -20.95 8.42 -26.00
C ASN A 19 -20.69 9.94 -25.91
N ILE A 20 -21.53 10.63 -25.15
CA ILE A 20 -21.45 12.08 -24.89
C ILE A 20 -20.51 12.44 -23.74
N HIS A 21 -20.03 11.46 -22.97
CA HIS A 21 -19.10 11.69 -21.89
C HIS A 21 -17.70 11.99 -22.42
N ASP A 22 -16.97 12.81 -21.67
CA ASP A 22 -15.55 13.07 -21.89
C ASP A 22 -14.77 11.76 -21.82
N GLU A 23 -13.77 11.64 -22.68
CA GLU A 23 -12.80 10.55 -22.57
C GLU A 23 -11.94 10.73 -21.33
N SER A 24 -11.39 9.63 -20.84
CA SER A 24 -10.43 9.65 -19.74
C SER A 24 -9.27 10.58 -20.09
N ARG A 25 -9.15 11.67 -19.33
CA ARG A 25 -8.03 12.60 -19.48
C ARG A 25 -6.80 11.98 -18.84
N SER A 26 -5.64 12.13 -19.49
CA SER A 26 -4.35 11.91 -18.86
C SER A 26 -4.17 12.95 -17.76
N GLY A 27 -4.63 12.64 -16.55
CA GLY A 27 -4.49 13.49 -15.38
C GLY A 27 -3.02 13.74 -15.01
N ARG A 28 -2.78 14.34 -13.84
CA ARG A 28 -1.42 14.52 -13.34
C ARG A 28 -0.72 13.14 -13.22
N PRO A 29 0.50 12.96 -13.74
CA PRO A 29 1.25 11.73 -13.54
C PRO A 29 1.38 11.44 -12.05
N SER A 30 1.03 10.22 -11.61
CA SER A 30 1.21 9.86 -10.21
C SER A 30 2.70 9.77 -9.91
N VAL A 31 3.15 10.44 -8.84
CA VAL A 31 4.53 10.35 -8.32
C VAL A 31 4.85 8.92 -7.84
N GLU A 32 3.81 8.10 -7.61
CA GLU A 32 3.90 6.76 -7.06
C GLU A 32 3.96 5.71 -8.18
N SER A 33 5.17 5.43 -8.69
CA SER A 33 5.42 4.33 -9.62
C SER A 33 5.27 2.97 -8.93
N ALA A 34 5.04 1.91 -9.71
CA ALA A 34 4.98 0.54 -9.19
C ALA A 34 6.29 0.13 -8.48
N ASP A 35 7.43 0.59 -9.01
CA ASP A 35 8.74 0.33 -8.41
C ASP A 35 8.89 0.99 -7.04
N LEU A 36 8.39 2.22 -6.88
CA LEU A 36 8.41 2.92 -5.60
C LEU A 36 7.57 2.22 -4.54
N ILE A 37 6.37 1.76 -4.93
CA ILE A 37 5.48 1.02 -4.03
C ILE A 37 6.16 -0.28 -3.56
N LYS A 38 6.86 -0.96 -4.46
CA LYS A 38 7.61 -2.18 -4.14
C LYS A 38 8.77 -1.91 -3.18
N GLU A 39 9.54 -0.86 -3.42
CA GLU A 39 10.64 -0.45 -2.53
C GLU A 39 10.14 -0.15 -1.11
N ILE A 40 9.02 0.57 -1.00
CA ILE A 40 8.37 0.86 0.29
C ILE A 40 7.93 -0.44 1.00
N ASP A 41 7.31 -1.38 0.28
CA ASP A 41 6.85 -2.66 0.85
C ASP A 41 8.03 -3.52 1.35
N GLU A 42 9.08 -3.63 0.56
CA GLU A 42 10.30 -4.35 0.93
C GLU A 42 10.93 -3.75 2.20
N LYS A 43 10.99 -2.42 2.28
CA LYS A 43 11.56 -1.74 3.45
C LYS A 43 10.77 -2.04 4.73
N ILE A 44 9.44 -2.09 4.66
CA ILE A 44 8.60 -2.42 5.81
C ILE A 44 8.74 -3.88 6.25
N ARG A 45 8.84 -4.80 5.29
CA ARG A 45 9.04 -6.23 5.60
C ARG A 45 10.35 -6.48 6.34
N LEU A 46 11.41 -5.75 5.98
CA LEU A 46 12.70 -5.78 6.68
C LEU A 46 12.59 -5.18 8.09
N LEU A 47 11.82 -4.11 8.22
CA LEU A 47 11.78 -3.24 9.38
C LEU A 47 10.41 -3.33 10.07
N ARG A 48 10.09 -4.51 10.62
CA ARG A 48 8.74 -4.91 11.07
C ARG A 48 8.08 -3.99 12.12
N ASN A 49 8.85 -3.19 12.84
CA ASN A 49 8.38 -2.35 13.96
C ASN A 49 8.73 -0.86 13.77
N PHE A 50 8.58 -0.32 12.56
CA PHE A 50 8.97 1.06 12.27
C PHE A 50 7.81 2.06 12.32
N THR A 51 8.14 3.28 12.70
CA THR A 51 7.27 4.44 12.57
C THR A 51 7.40 5.05 11.17
N ILE A 52 6.38 5.77 10.72
CA ILE A 52 6.43 6.54 9.45
C ILE A 52 7.62 7.53 9.44
N THR A 53 8.01 8.06 10.61
CA THR A 53 9.18 8.94 10.72
C THR A 53 10.47 8.24 10.35
N GLN A 54 10.72 7.06 10.92
CA GLN A 54 11.92 6.29 10.61
C GLN A 54 11.90 5.80 9.15
N LEU A 55 10.73 5.46 8.60
CA LEU A 55 10.61 5.14 7.18
C LEU A 55 10.97 6.34 6.29
N SER A 56 10.56 7.55 6.67
CA SER A 56 10.91 8.79 5.97
C SER A 56 12.41 9.11 6.03
N GLU A 57 13.09 8.77 7.14
CA GLU A 57 14.55 8.91 7.26
C GLU A 57 15.28 7.94 6.31
N HIS A 58 14.73 6.75 6.12
CA HIS A 58 15.29 5.76 5.19
C HIS A 58 14.95 6.03 3.72
N LEU A 59 13.88 6.78 3.45
CA LEU A 59 13.40 7.12 2.11
C LEU A 59 13.26 8.65 1.97
N PRO A 60 14.37 9.41 2.02
CA PRO A 60 14.33 10.87 2.12
C PRO A 60 13.76 11.55 0.87
N ASN A 61 13.76 10.86 -0.27
CA ASN A 61 13.22 11.37 -1.53
C ASN A 61 11.69 11.30 -1.60
N ILE A 62 11.04 10.69 -0.60
CA ILE A 62 9.60 10.49 -0.56
C ILE A 62 9.01 11.34 0.55
N SER A 63 8.00 12.14 0.21
CA SER A 63 7.30 12.91 1.24
C SER A 63 6.54 12.00 2.22
N ARG A 64 6.43 12.43 3.47
CA ARG A 64 5.69 11.70 4.52
C ARG A 64 4.23 11.42 4.14
N THR A 65 3.59 12.34 3.42
CA THR A 65 2.20 12.18 2.98
C THR A 65 2.06 11.05 1.97
N VAL A 66 2.94 11.03 0.95
CA VAL A 66 3.00 9.96 -0.06
C VAL A 66 3.27 8.62 0.60
N LEU A 67 4.19 8.55 1.58
CA LEU A 67 4.39 7.34 2.36
C LEU A 67 3.08 6.91 3.06
N TYR A 68 2.40 7.80 3.77
CA TYR A 68 1.16 7.45 4.47
C TYR A 68 0.06 6.94 3.52
N GLU A 69 -0.14 7.63 2.39
CA GLU A 69 -1.14 7.27 1.37
C GLU A 69 -0.81 5.94 0.70
N THR A 70 0.45 5.72 0.33
CA THR A 70 0.90 4.45 -0.25
C THR A 70 0.71 3.31 0.76
N LEU A 71 1.09 3.51 2.03
CA LEU A 71 0.99 2.47 3.06
C LEU A 71 -0.44 2.10 3.39
N THR A 72 -1.29 3.09 3.67
CA THR A 72 -2.65 2.85 4.15
C THR A 72 -3.60 2.59 2.98
N GLY A 73 -3.45 3.34 1.89
CA GLY A 73 -4.35 3.30 0.73
C GLY A 73 -4.00 2.18 -0.24
N LYS A 74 -2.74 2.10 -0.69
CA LYS A 74 -2.33 1.15 -1.74
C LYS A 74 -1.94 -0.22 -1.20
N LEU A 75 -1.12 -0.25 -0.15
CA LEU A 75 -0.62 -1.50 0.45
C LEU A 75 -1.54 -2.04 1.56
N GLY A 76 -2.46 -1.23 2.07
CA GLY A 76 -3.43 -1.64 3.09
C GLY A 76 -2.83 -1.90 4.48
N TYR A 77 -1.61 -1.43 4.76
CA TYR A 77 -0.99 -1.54 6.07
C TYR A 77 -1.77 -0.74 7.11
N ARG A 78 -1.84 -1.29 8.33
CA ARG A 78 -2.45 -0.63 9.49
C ARG A 78 -1.49 -0.66 10.67
N LYS A 79 -1.50 0.41 11.45
CA LYS A 79 -0.77 0.47 12.71
C LYS A 79 -1.48 -0.40 13.74
N PHE A 80 -0.73 -1.32 14.35
CA PHE A 80 -1.18 -2.09 15.51
C PHE A 80 -0.27 -1.83 16.71
N CYS A 81 -0.86 -1.87 17.91
CA CYS A 81 -0.08 -1.89 19.13
C CYS A 81 0.55 -3.27 19.32
N ALA A 82 1.82 -3.30 19.74
CA ALA A 82 2.48 -4.54 20.12
C ALA A 82 1.73 -5.20 21.29
N ARG A 83 1.61 -6.53 21.26
CA ARG A 83 1.01 -7.30 22.36
C ARG A 83 2.05 -7.52 23.45
N TRP A 84 1.64 -7.36 24.70
CA TRP A 84 2.48 -7.71 25.84
C TRP A 84 2.73 -9.22 25.89
N VAL A 85 4.01 -9.60 25.99
CA VAL A 85 4.42 -10.98 26.18
C VAL A 85 4.87 -11.13 27.64
N PRO A 86 4.25 -12.01 28.45
CA PRO A 86 4.51 -12.09 29.89
C PRO A 86 5.98 -12.38 30.27
N LYS A 87 6.72 -13.07 29.40
CA LYS A 87 8.11 -13.44 29.65
C LYS A 87 8.87 -13.70 28.35
N MET A 88 10.12 -13.26 28.30
CA MET A 88 11.05 -13.66 27.25
C MET A 88 11.46 -15.12 27.46
N LEU A 89 11.01 -16.01 26.58
CA LEU A 89 11.29 -17.44 26.67
C LEU A 89 12.67 -17.76 26.10
N THR A 90 13.42 -18.61 26.81
CA THR A 90 14.63 -19.25 26.30
C THR A 90 14.24 -20.45 25.45
N GLU A 91 15.18 -20.99 24.67
CA GLU A 91 14.93 -22.19 23.87
C GLU A 91 14.47 -23.38 24.73
N ILE A 92 15.07 -23.56 25.91
CA ILE A 92 14.66 -24.59 26.88
C ILE A 92 13.17 -24.41 27.25
N HIS A 93 12.74 -23.19 27.59
CA HIS A 93 11.34 -22.93 27.92
C HIS A 93 10.39 -23.23 26.75
N LYS A 94 10.80 -22.91 25.52
CA LYS A 94 10.00 -23.15 24.31
C LYS A 94 9.83 -24.65 24.06
N THR A 95 10.92 -25.42 24.10
CA THR A 95 10.89 -26.87 23.89
C THR A 95 10.03 -27.57 24.94
N SER A 96 10.19 -27.23 26.21
CA SER A 96 9.37 -27.81 27.30
C SER A 96 7.88 -27.50 27.13
N ARG A 97 7.53 -26.26 26.77
CA ARG A 97 6.13 -25.87 26.49
C ARG A 97 5.55 -26.64 25.31
N MET A 98 6.30 -26.76 24.22
CA MET A 98 5.87 -27.50 23.03
C MET A 98 5.62 -28.98 23.35
N GLY A 99 6.55 -29.64 24.07
CA GLY A 99 6.38 -31.03 24.47
C GLY A 99 5.17 -31.27 25.37
N ALA A 100 4.93 -30.37 26.33
CA ALA A 100 3.75 -30.43 27.20
C ALA A 100 2.44 -30.26 26.39
N ALA A 101 2.40 -29.32 25.46
CA ALA A 101 1.24 -29.08 24.60
C ALA A 101 0.95 -30.28 23.69
N LEU A 102 1.98 -30.86 23.07
CA LEU A 102 1.85 -32.06 22.24
C LEU A 102 1.29 -33.24 23.03
N LYS A 103 1.83 -33.50 24.24
CA LYS A 103 1.34 -34.57 25.12
C LYS A 103 -0.12 -34.38 25.54
N PHE A 104 -0.57 -33.13 25.69
CA PHE A 104 -1.96 -32.82 26.01
C PHE A 104 -2.89 -33.05 24.81
N LEU A 105 -2.44 -32.67 23.61
CA LEU A 105 -3.20 -32.86 22.37
C LEU A 105 -3.28 -34.33 21.91
N SER A 106 -2.28 -35.14 22.25
CA SER A 106 -2.22 -36.55 21.85
C SER A 106 -2.93 -37.51 22.83
N ARG A 107 -3.65 -36.97 23.82
CA ARG A 107 -4.50 -37.72 24.74
C ARG A 107 -5.94 -37.71 24.26
#